data_AF-A0A9X3X0V7-F1
#
_entry.id   AF-A0A9X3X0V7-F1
#
_cell.length_a   1.000
_cell.length_b   1.000
_cell.length_c   1.000
_cell.angle_alpha   90.00
_cell.angle_beta   90.00
_cell.angle_gamma   90.00
#
_symmetry.space_group_name_H-M   'P 1'
#
loop_
_entity.id
_entity.type
_entity.pdbx_description
1 polymer ?
#
loop_
_entity_poly.entity_id
_entity_poly.type
_entity_poly.pdbx_seq_one_letter_code
_entity_poly.pdbx_strand_id
1 'polypeptide(L)'
;MSFASPAPLFALALLVTGCNVLGHTQLGPTVASRDGTPVGGVEANANMYVDMQPADDLTNRRPLAETARRWGLASGAYLRGSPLGFGLGMRPGIFVGSTDAKLAILGTAGLSLGLQTLEDATYGNVGLYGMLAAGIPVRKTYDPKALVLCRSLTYVTIGLQGNLDRLPALEESIGTLGLLVGILGLEDSGAPSDRKNPDVDCPR
;
A
#
# COMPACT_ATOMS: atom_id res chain seq x y z
N MET A 1 4.22 -7.41 51.10
CA MET A 1 4.32 -8.04 49.77
C MET A 1 3.89 -6.99 48.78
N SER A 2 4.85 -6.41 48.06
CA SER A 2 4.62 -5.31 47.11
C SER A 2 4.22 -5.91 45.76
N PHE A 3 3.03 -5.58 45.26
CA PHE A 3 2.61 -5.96 43.92
C PHE A 3 3.42 -5.13 42.91
N ALA A 4 4.25 -5.81 42.12
CA ALA A 4 4.90 -5.21 40.98
C ALA A 4 3.82 -4.73 39.99
N SER A 5 3.86 -3.43 39.70
CA SER A 5 3.08 -2.77 38.66
C SER A 5 3.21 -3.54 37.34
N PRO A 6 2.12 -3.85 36.62
CA PRO A 6 2.24 -4.32 35.25
C PRO A 6 2.90 -3.19 34.45
N ALA A 7 4.11 -3.46 33.97
CA ALA A 7 4.78 -2.62 32.99
C ALA A 7 3.83 -2.40 31.80
N PRO A 8 3.73 -1.18 31.25
CA PRO A 8 2.76 -0.83 30.24
C PRO A 8 3.21 -1.40 28.88
N LEU A 9 2.97 -2.68 28.66
CA LEU A 9 2.92 -3.34 27.36
C LEU A 9 1.79 -2.78 26.45
N PHE A 10 1.03 -1.80 26.94
CA PHE A 10 -0.13 -1.20 26.28
C PHE A 10 0.07 0.24 25.79
N ALA A 11 1.26 0.82 25.93
CA ALA A 11 1.58 2.12 25.33
C ALA A 11 2.20 2.00 23.93
N LEU A 12 1.82 0.96 23.18
CA LEU A 12 1.84 0.99 21.72
C LEU A 12 0.72 1.96 21.27
N ALA A 13 0.85 3.23 21.65
CA ALA A 13 0.01 4.29 21.15
C ALA A 13 0.39 4.52 19.69
N LEU A 14 -0.14 3.65 18.83
CA LEU A 14 -0.27 3.88 17.41
C LEU A 14 -1.11 5.16 17.26
N LEU A 15 -0.46 6.31 17.35
CA LEU A 15 -1.02 7.57 16.92
C LEU A 15 -1.14 7.49 15.40
N VAL A 16 -2.22 6.86 14.94
CA VAL A 16 -2.67 6.92 13.55
C VAL A 16 -3.23 8.32 13.33
N THR A 17 -2.33 9.30 13.22
CA THR A 17 -2.67 10.58 12.62
C THR A 17 -2.92 10.31 11.12
N GLY A 18 -3.96 10.91 10.52
CA GLY A 18 -4.31 10.68 9.10
C GLY A 18 -3.14 10.87 8.11
N CYS A 19 -2.11 11.60 8.52
CA CYS A 19 -0.89 11.91 7.78
C CYS A 19 0.16 10.77 7.76
N ASN A 20 -0.25 9.56 8.18
CA ASN A 20 0.49 8.31 8.03
C ASN A 20 -0.28 7.31 7.14
N VAL A 21 -1.32 7.76 6.45
CA VAL A 21 -2.09 6.91 5.55
C VAL A 21 -1.70 7.19 4.11
N LEU A 22 -1.42 6.13 3.36
CA LEU A 22 -1.18 6.19 1.92
C LEU A 22 -2.33 5.48 1.19
N GLY A 23 -2.95 6.18 0.26
CA GLY A 23 -3.96 5.62 -0.65
C GLY A 23 -3.32 5.26 -1.98
N HIS A 24 -3.60 4.07 -2.51
CA HIS A 24 -2.96 3.57 -3.71
C HIS A 24 -3.95 2.82 -4.59
N THR A 25 -4.15 3.27 -5.83
CA THR A 25 -5.04 2.61 -6.79
C THR A 25 -4.27 2.23 -8.04
N GLN A 26 -4.39 1.00 -8.51
CA GLN A 26 -3.75 0.54 -9.74
C GLN A 26 -4.68 -0.29 -10.62
N LEU A 27 -4.41 -0.31 -11.92
CA LEU A 27 -5.11 -1.08 -12.94
C LEU A 27 -4.11 -1.53 -13.99
N GLY A 28 -4.29 -2.73 -14.54
CA GLY A 28 -3.49 -3.15 -15.68
C GLY A 28 -3.76 -4.56 -16.16
N PRO A 29 -3.07 -4.98 -17.22
CA PRO A 29 -3.15 -6.34 -17.72
C PRO A 29 -2.61 -7.35 -16.72
N THR A 30 -3.22 -8.52 -16.72
CA THR A 30 -2.77 -9.68 -15.96
C THR A 30 -2.80 -10.94 -16.82
N VAL A 31 -1.98 -11.91 -16.46
CA VAL A 31 -2.03 -13.27 -16.97
C VAL A 31 -2.45 -14.16 -15.82
N ALA A 32 -3.65 -14.75 -15.93
CA ALA A 32 -4.12 -15.78 -15.03
C ALA A 32 -3.75 -17.15 -15.60
N SER A 33 -3.46 -18.12 -14.74
CA SER A 33 -3.11 -19.49 -15.17
C SER A 33 -3.76 -20.51 -14.25
N ARG A 34 -4.40 -21.51 -14.87
CA ARG A 34 -4.94 -22.72 -14.24
C ARG A 34 -4.35 -23.92 -14.98
N ASP A 35 -3.81 -24.89 -14.24
CA ASP A 35 -3.27 -26.15 -14.79
C ASP A 35 -2.32 -25.98 -15.98
N GLY A 36 -1.48 -24.95 -15.93
CA GLY A 36 -0.50 -24.64 -16.98
C GLY A 36 -1.07 -23.94 -18.22
N THR A 37 -2.36 -23.60 -18.25
CA THR A 37 -2.99 -22.85 -19.34
C THR A 37 -3.06 -21.35 -18.99
N PRO A 38 -2.22 -20.49 -19.59
CA PRO A 38 -2.27 -19.05 -19.37
C PRO A 38 -3.38 -18.39 -20.19
N VAL A 39 -4.10 -17.45 -19.58
CA VAL A 39 -5.06 -16.58 -20.26
C VAL A 39 -4.83 -15.12 -19.90
N GLY A 40 -5.11 -14.22 -20.84
CA GLY A 40 -5.09 -12.79 -20.60
C GLY A 40 -6.28 -12.33 -19.76
N GLY A 41 -6.07 -11.28 -18.98
CA GLY A 41 -7.08 -10.65 -18.14
C GLY A 41 -6.69 -9.25 -17.72
N VAL A 42 -7.48 -8.68 -16.82
CA VAL A 42 -7.26 -7.35 -16.25
C VAL A 42 -7.49 -7.42 -14.75
N GLU A 43 -6.70 -6.67 -13.99
CA GLU A 43 -6.89 -6.48 -12.56
C GLU A 43 -6.85 -5.00 -12.18
N ALA A 44 -7.77 -4.60 -11.31
CA ALA A 44 -7.77 -3.34 -10.60
C ALA A 44 -7.61 -3.60 -9.10
N ASN A 45 -6.88 -2.75 -8.40
CA ASN A 45 -6.78 -2.78 -6.95
C ASN A 45 -6.85 -1.36 -6.35
N ALA A 46 -7.31 -1.30 -5.11
CA ALA A 46 -7.28 -0.12 -4.27
C ALA A 46 -6.77 -0.54 -2.89
N ASN A 47 -5.61 -0.02 -2.50
CA ASN A 47 -4.92 -0.32 -1.27
C ASN A 47 -4.81 0.93 -0.39
N MET A 48 -4.83 0.69 0.91
CA MET A 48 -4.55 1.64 1.97
C MET A 48 -3.38 1.09 2.78
N TYR A 49 -2.39 1.94 3.02
CA TYR A 49 -1.22 1.61 3.82
C TYR A 49 -1.21 2.50 5.06
N VAL A 50 -1.04 1.91 6.23
CA VAL A 50 -0.94 2.62 7.51
C VAL A 50 0.51 2.56 7.96
N ASP A 51 1.22 3.67 7.75
CA ASP A 51 2.64 3.84 8.09
C ASP A 51 2.83 3.86 9.60
N MET A 52 3.67 2.94 10.08
CA MET A 52 4.03 2.78 11.48
C MET A 52 5.36 3.48 11.71
N GLN A 53 5.35 4.81 11.77
CA GLN A 53 6.55 5.57 12.10
C GLN A 53 6.83 5.52 13.61
N PRO A 54 8.12 5.43 14.03
CA PRO A 54 8.47 5.55 15.43
C PRO A 54 8.13 6.96 15.96
N ALA A 55 7.51 7.04 17.14
CA ALA A 55 7.09 8.31 17.76
C ALA A 55 8.25 9.31 17.97
N ASP A 56 9.48 8.82 18.06
CA ASP A 56 10.69 9.64 18.24
C ASP A 56 11.04 10.49 17.01
N ASP A 57 10.62 10.09 15.80
CA ASP A 57 10.86 10.85 14.57
C ASP A 57 9.90 12.05 14.42
N LEU A 58 8.74 12.00 15.09
CA LEU A 58 7.77 13.11 15.13
C LEU A 58 8.16 14.21 16.13
N THR A 59 8.94 13.86 17.16
CA THR A 59 9.27 14.75 18.29
C THR A 59 10.69 15.34 18.19
N ASN A 60 11.60 14.66 17.49
CA ASN A 60 12.95 15.16 17.28
C ASN A 60 13.00 16.13 16.10
N ARG A 61 13.35 17.39 16.37
CA ARG A 61 13.57 18.49 15.41
C ARG A 61 14.77 18.28 14.48
N ARG A 62 15.09 17.05 14.11
CA ARG A 62 16.13 16.73 13.15
C ARG A 62 15.64 17.12 11.75
N PRO A 63 16.52 17.57 10.85
CA PRO A 63 16.15 17.75 9.46
C PRO A 63 15.59 16.43 8.94
N LEU A 64 14.30 16.44 8.56
CA LEU A 64 13.61 15.30 7.97
C LEU A 64 14.48 14.74 6.85
N ALA A 65 14.76 13.43 6.92
CA ALA A 65 15.59 12.77 5.93
C ALA A 65 14.99 12.95 4.54
N GLU A 66 15.83 13.21 3.52
CA GLU A 66 15.37 13.37 2.13
C GLU A 66 14.59 12.14 1.63
N THR A 67 14.81 10.98 2.25
CA THR A 67 14.11 9.73 1.98
C THR A 67 13.45 9.21 3.26
N ALA A 68 12.12 9.07 3.24
CA ALA A 68 11.36 8.43 4.31
C ALA A 68 11.28 6.92 4.07
N ARG A 69 11.82 6.12 4.99
CA ARG A 69 11.60 4.66 5.00
C ARG A 69 10.28 4.38 5.71
N ARG A 70 9.44 3.56 5.09
CA ARG A 70 8.07 3.28 5.55
C ARG A 70 7.85 1.80 5.74
N TRP A 71 7.05 1.46 6.73
CA TRP A 71 6.60 0.09 6.94
C TRP A 71 5.32 0.11 7.76
N GLY A 72 4.51 -0.94 7.63
CA GLY A 72 3.30 -1.03 8.43
C GLY A 72 2.27 -1.99 7.83
N LEU A 73 1.00 -1.72 8.15
CA LEU A 73 -0.10 -2.56 7.72
C LEU A 73 -0.62 -2.10 6.35
N ALA A 74 -0.97 -3.08 5.54
CA ALA A 74 -1.66 -2.89 4.27
C ALA A 74 -3.04 -3.51 4.35
N SER A 75 -4.01 -2.84 3.74
CA SER A 75 -5.32 -3.42 3.46
C SER A 75 -5.78 -2.93 2.11
N GLY A 76 -6.41 -3.78 1.31
CA GLY A 76 -6.92 -3.36 0.02
C GLY A 76 -8.10 -4.19 -0.43
N ALA A 77 -8.68 -3.77 -1.55
CA ALA A 77 -9.64 -4.54 -2.30
C ALA A 77 -9.11 -4.73 -3.73
N TYR A 78 -9.52 -5.83 -4.36
CA TYR A 78 -9.18 -6.10 -5.75
C TYR A 78 -10.39 -6.56 -6.55
N LEU A 79 -10.27 -6.36 -7.85
CA LEU A 79 -11.20 -6.78 -8.88
C LEU A 79 -10.40 -7.36 -10.04
N ARG A 80 -10.65 -8.61 -10.43
CA ARG A 80 -9.95 -9.29 -11.52
C ARG A 80 -10.96 -9.91 -12.48
N GLY A 81 -10.68 -9.83 -13.78
CA GLY A 81 -11.46 -10.51 -14.81
C GLY A 81 -10.58 -11.17 -15.85
N SER A 82 -10.89 -12.39 -16.23
CA SER A 82 -10.29 -13.13 -17.35
C SER A 82 -11.31 -14.10 -17.98
N PRO A 83 -10.99 -14.76 -19.11
CA PRO A 83 -11.83 -15.84 -19.64
C PRO A 83 -12.05 -17.03 -18.69
N LEU A 84 -11.22 -17.19 -17.64
CA LEU A 84 -11.46 -18.19 -16.60
C LEU A 84 -12.58 -17.77 -15.62
N GLY A 85 -12.91 -16.48 -15.58
CA GLY A 85 -13.92 -15.92 -14.69
C GLY A 85 -13.46 -14.64 -14.00
N PHE A 86 -14.14 -14.28 -12.92
CA PHE A 86 -14.04 -13.00 -12.23
C PHE A 86 -13.74 -13.20 -10.75
N GLY A 87 -12.81 -12.42 -10.21
CA GLY A 87 -12.42 -12.45 -8.81
C GLY A 87 -12.63 -11.08 -8.15
N LEU A 88 -13.16 -11.07 -6.94
CA LEU A 88 -13.20 -9.87 -6.11
C LEU A 88 -12.89 -10.23 -4.66
N GLY A 89 -12.26 -9.32 -3.93
CA GLY A 89 -11.91 -9.62 -2.55
C GLY A 89 -11.10 -8.55 -1.87
N MET A 90 -10.55 -8.92 -0.73
CA MET A 90 -9.73 -8.10 0.14
C MET A 90 -8.30 -8.63 0.22
N ARG A 91 -7.37 -7.72 0.54
CA ARG A 91 -5.94 -7.98 0.65
C ARG A 91 -5.35 -7.37 1.91
N PRO A 92 -5.55 -7.99 3.08
CA PRO A 92 -4.81 -7.61 4.28
C PRO A 92 -3.37 -8.08 4.17
N GLY A 93 -2.44 -7.27 4.64
CA GLY A 93 -1.01 -7.58 4.56
C GLY A 93 -0.13 -6.58 5.29
N ILE A 94 1.13 -6.60 4.90
CA ILE A 94 2.15 -5.67 5.35
C ILE A 94 2.76 -4.97 4.14
N PHE A 95 3.26 -3.76 4.36
CA PHE A 95 4.05 -3.06 3.36
C PHE A 95 5.37 -2.58 3.93
N VAL A 96 6.34 -2.43 3.04
CA VAL A 96 7.63 -1.80 3.29
C VAL A 96 7.98 -0.94 2.08
N GLY A 97 8.66 0.17 2.27
CA GLY A 97 9.02 1.01 1.14
C GLY A 97 9.83 2.23 1.50
N SER A 98 10.03 3.07 0.49
CA SER A 98 10.69 4.35 0.62
C SER A 98 10.02 5.39 -0.26
N THR A 99 9.86 6.60 0.24
CA THR A 99 9.32 7.73 -0.53
C THR A 99 10.23 8.94 -0.37
N ASP A 100 10.48 9.65 -1.46
CA ASP A 100 11.13 10.95 -1.48
C ASP A 100 10.47 11.88 -2.52
N ALA A 101 10.99 13.10 -2.66
CA ALA A 101 10.46 14.11 -3.58
C ALA A 101 10.65 13.81 -5.08
N LYS A 102 11.24 12.66 -5.44
CA LYS A 102 11.56 12.20 -6.81
C LYS A 102 11.05 10.80 -7.10
N LEU A 103 10.97 9.93 -6.09
CA LEU A 103 10.72 8.51 -6.25
C LEU A 103 9.91 7.95 -5.06
N ALA A 104 8.97 7.07 -5.37
CA ALA A 104 8.35 6.17 -4.41
C ALA A 104 8.67 4.73 -4.82
N ILE A 105 8.99 3.88 -3.84
CA ILE A 105 9.11 2.43 -4.00
C ILE A 105 8.32 1.78 -2.87
N LEU A 106 7.40 0.88 -3.20
CA LEU A 106 6.56 0.17 -2.25
C LEU A 106 6.56 -1.32 -2.56
N GLY A 107 6.93 -2.14 -1.58
CA GLY A 107 6.71 -3.58 -1.56
C GLY A 107 5.53 -3.92 -0.64
N THR A 108 4.66 -4.81 -1.06
CA THR A 108 3.53 -5.29 -0.25
C THR A 108 3.43 -6.80 -0.36
N ALA A 109 3.12 -7.46 0.74
CA ALA A 109 2.84 -8.89 0.77
C ALA A 109 1.72 -9.19 1.78
N GLY A 110 0.90 -10.20 1.51
CA GLY A 110 -0.17 -10.56 2.43
C GLY A 110 -1.06 -11.67 1.90
N LEU A 111 -2.29 -11.69 2.41
CA LEU A 111 -3.31 -12.66 2.05
C LEU A 111 -4.27 -12.10 1.00
N SER A 112 -4.79 -12.95 0.14
CA SER A 112 -5.90 -12.69 -0.77
C SER A 112 -7.11 -13.45 -0.24
N LEU A 113 -8.23 -12.78 0.01
CA LEU A 113 -9.46 -13.39 0.52
C LEU A 113 -10.64 -12.86 -0.27
N GLY A 114 -11.52 -13.71 -0.77
CA GLY A 114 -12.66 -13.21 -1.53
C GLY A 114 -13.52 -14.29 -2.19
N LEU A 115 -14.06 -13.91 -3.33
CA LEU A 115 -14.84 -14.76 -4.21
C LEU A 115 -14.19 -14.81 -5.60
N GLN A 116 -14.23 -15.98 -6.21
CA GLN A 116 -13.80 -16.23 -7.57
C GLN A 116 -14.89 -17.00 -8.31
N THR A 117 -15.27 -16.53 -9.48
CA THR A 117 -16.13 -17.28 -10.39
C THR A 117 -15.29 -18.15 -11.31
N LEU A 118 -15.79 -19.36 -11.56
CA LEU A 118 -15.21 -20.36 -12.43
C LEU A 118 -16.35 -21.22 -12.97
N GLU A 119 -16.42 -21.40 -14.30
CA GLU A 119 -17.40 -22.29 -14.94
C GLU A 119 -18.85 -22.02 -14.46
N ASP A 120 -19.25 -20.75 -14.47
CA ASP A 120 -20.58 -20.25 -14.06
C ASP A 120 -20.95 -20.45 -12.58
N ALA A 121 -20.01 -20.91 -11.74
CA ALA A 121 -20.16 -21.04 -10.30
C ALA A 121 -19.26 -20.07 -9.53
N THR A 122 -19.66 -19.70 -8.31
CA THR A 122 -18.91 -18.81 -7.42
C THR A 122 -18.33 -19.59 -6.24
N TYR A 123 -17.04 -19.43 -6.01
CA TYR A 123 -16.28 -20.10 -4.96
C TYR A 123 -15.61 -19.08 -4.05
N GLY A 124 -15.47 -19.43 -2.76
CA GLY A 124 -14.57 -18.69 -1.89
C GLY A 124 -13.12 -18.95 -2.27
N ASN A 125 -12.30 -17.90 -2.33
CA ASN A 125 -10.86 -18.02 -2.54
C ASN A 125 -10.07 -17.51 -1.33
N VAL A 126 -8.97 -18.20 -1.06
CA VAL A 126 -7.95 -17.79 -0.09
C VAL A 126 -6.58 -17.98 -0.72
N GLY A 127 -5.68 -17.02 -0.55
CA GLY A 127 -4.42 -17.04 -1.27
C GLY A 127 -3.37 -16.12 -0.68
N LEU A 128 -2.26 -16.03 -1.41
CA LEU A 128 -1.16 -15.12 -1.14
C LEU A 128 -1.06 -14.09 -2.25
N TYR A 129 -0.70 -12.86 -1.90
CA TYR A 129 -0.35 -11.83 -2.88
C TYR A 129 0.97 -11.16 -2.53
N GLY A 130 1.65 -10.71 -3.58
CA GLY A 130 2.85 -9.88 -3.50
C GLY A 130 2.82 -8.81 -4.56
N MET A 131 3.29 -7.61 -4.22
CA MET A 131 3.34 -6.48 -5.14
C MET A 131 4.62 -5.67 -4.92
N LEU A 132 5.21 -5.18 -6.00
CA LEU A 132 6.29 -4.20 -6.00
C LEU A 132 5.90 -3.05 -6.93
N ALA A 133 5.74 -1.85 -6.41
CA ALA A 133 5.41 -0.64 -7.16
C ALA A 133 6.52 0.40 -7.05
N ALA A 134 6.83 1.08 -8.15
CA ALA A 134 7.71 2.25 -8.19
C ALA A 134 6.98 3.41 -8.85
N GLY A 135 7.20 4.65 -8.41
CA GLY A 135 6.48 5.80 -8.96
C GLY A 135 7.23 7.13 -8.90
N ILE A 136 6.83 8.04 -9.79
CA ILE A 136 7.41 9.37 -9.96
C ILE A 136 6.35 10.41 -9.56
N PRO A 137 6.70 11.46 -8.80
CA PRO A 137 5.75 12.46 -8.35
C PRO A 137 5.23 13.30 -9.53
N VAL A 138 3.92 13.51 -9.58
CA VAL A 138 3.24 14.31 -10.62
C VAL A 138 2.55 15.55 -10.07
N ARG A 139 2.24 15.55 -8.76
CA ARG A 139 1.61 16.71 -8.11
C ARG A 139 2.15 16.86 -6.70
N LYS A 140 2.53 18.10 -6.38
CA LYS A 140 2.83 18.56 -5.02
C LYS A 140 1.79 19.62 -4.68
N THR A 141 0.86 19.32 -3.77
CA THR A 141 -0.09 20.33 -3.29
C THR A 141 0.41 20.85 -1.95
N TYR A 142 0.83 22.12 -1.93
CA TYR A 142 1.15 22.85 -0.71
C TYR A 142 -0.13 23.54 -0.24
N ASP A 143 -0.76 23.01 0.82
CA ASP A 143 -1.80 23.77 1.53
C ASP A 143 -1.13 24.54 2.68
N PRO A 144 -1.05 25.88 2.62
CA PRO A 144 -0.46 26.68 3.68
C PRO A 144 -1.31 26.76 4.95
N LYS A 145 -2.57 26.28 4.92
CA LYS A 145 -3.51 26.27 6.06
C LYS A 145 -3.68 24.89 6.70
N ALA A 146 -3.33 23.80 6.00
CA ALA A 146 -3.15 22.52 6.65
C ALA A 146 -2.02 22.65 7.66
N LEU A 147 -2.13 21.97 8.82
CA LEU A 147 -1.02 21.87 9.76
C LEU A 147 0.26 21.60 8.96
N VAL A 148 1.37 22.27 9.29
CA VAL A 148 2.71 22.12 8.66
C VAL A 148 3.12 20.63 8.52
N LEU A 149 2.45 19.76 9.27
CA LEU A 149 2.61 18.33 9.43
C LEU A 149 1.81 17.44 8.45
N CYS A 150 1.09 17.94 7.44
CA CYS A 150 0.36 17.06 6.50
C CYS A 150 0.40 17.59 5.06
N ARG A 151 1.49 17.30 4.34
CA ARG A 151 1.66 17.60 2.91
C ARG A 151 1.17 16.43 2.07
N SER A 152 0.54 16.71 0.93
CA SER A 152 0.05 15.68 0.02
C SER A 152 0.94 15.58 -1.23
N LEU A 153 1.55 14.41 -1.43
CA LEU A 153 2.29 14.03 -2.64
C LEU A 153 1.49 13.00 -3.44
N THR A 154 1.47 13.16 -4.75
CA THR A 154 0.86 12.19 -5.66
C THR A 154 1.91 11.66 -6.63
N TYR A 155 2.04 10.34 -6.70
CA TYR A 155 2.94 9.64 -7.60
C TYR A 155 2.14 8.88 -8.65
N VAL A 156 2.61 8.87 -9.90
CA VAL A 156 2.20 7.87 -10.88
C VAL A 156 3.11 6.67 -10.71
N THR A 157 2.52 5.50 -10.52
CA THR A 157 3.22 4.24 -10.21
C THR A 157 3.12 3.25 -11.35
N ILE A 158 4.17 2.45 -11.53
CA ILE A 158 4.16 1.20 -12.28
C ILE A 158 4.50 0.10 -11.27
N GLY A 159 3.76 -0.99 -11.26
CA GLY A 159 3.97 -2.09 -10.34
C GLY A 159 3.86 -3.46 -10.97
N LEU A 160 4.62 -4.40 -10.43
CA LEU A 160 4.49 -5.82 -10.69
C LEU A 160 3.70 -6.45 -9.55
N GLN A 161 2.73 -7.29 -9.88
CA GLN A 161 1.94 -8.02 -8.90
C GLN A 161 1.91 -9.51 -9.21
N GLY A 162 1.96 -10.33 -8.17
CA GLY A 162 1.70 -11.76 -8.24
C GLY A 162 0.67 -12.20 -7.20
N ASN A 163 -0.18 -13.16 -7.55
CA ASN A 163 -1.12 -13.80 -6.64
C ASN A 163 -1.12 -15.31 -6.87
N LEU A 164 -1.38 -16.06 -5.80
CA LEU A 164 -1.68 -17.48 -5.84
C LEU A 164 -2.97 -17.70 -5.04
N ASP A 165 -4.09 -17.82 -5.75
CA ASP A 165 -5.42 -17.98 -5.18
C ASP A 165 -5.81 -19.47 -5.14
N ARG A 166 -6.16 -19.98 -3.96
CA ARG A 166 -6.62 -21.35 -3.74
C ARG A 166 -8.15 -21.37 -3.64
N LEU A 167 -8.79 -22.32 -4.33
CA LEU A 167 -10.22 -22.61 -4.25
C LEU A 167 -10.41 -23.89 -3.43
N PRO A 168 -10.66 -23.82 -2.10
CA PRO A 168 -10.67 -25.00 -1.24
C PRO A 168 -11.69 -26.04 -1.66
N ALA A 169 -12.86 -25.61 -2.14
CA ALA A 169 -13.95 -26.49 -2.57
C ALA A 169 -13.62 -27.34 -3.80
N LEU A 170 -12.71 -26.90 -4.67
CA LEU A 170 -12.35 -27.58 -5.91
C LEU A 170 -10.99 -28.25 -5.85
N GLU A 171 -10.26 -28.07 -4.76
CA GLU A 171 -8.86 -28.41 -4.68
C GLU A 171 -7.94 -27.77 -5.76
N GLU A 172 -8.39 -26.70 -6.42
CA GLU A 172 -7.66 -25.97 -7.47
C GLU A 172 -6.89 -24.72 -6.99
N SER A 173 -5.86 -24.33 -7.74
CA SER A 173 -5.11 -23.08 -7.56
C SER A 173 -5.03 -22.28 -8.85
N ILE A 174 -5.23 -20.97 -8.75
CA ILE A 174 -5.10 -20.01 -9.85
C ILE A 174 -3.93 -19.08 -9.55
N GLY A 175 -2.88 -19.17 -10.37
CA GLY A 175 -1.79 -18.21 -10.35
C GLY A 175 -2.15 -16.97 -11.17
N THR A 176 -1.72 -15.78 -10.75
CA THR A 176 -1.84 -14.57 -11.56
C THR A 176 -0.61 -13.70 -11.45
N LEU A 177 -0.12 -13.21 -12.58
CA LEU A 177 0.95 -12.21 -12.66
C LEU A 177 0.44 -10.99 -13.43
N GLY A 178 0.78 -9.79 -12.99
CA GLY A 178 0.28 -8.55 -13.56
C GLY A 178 1.30 -7.44 -13.60
N LEU A 179 1.16 -6.58 -14.60
CA LEU A 179 1.81 -5.28 -14.65
C LEU A 179 0.72 -4.22 -14.50
N LEU A 180 0.79 -3.44 -13.43
CA LEU A 180 -0.22 -2.47 -13.06
C LEU A 180 0.34 -1.06 -13.15
N VAL A 181 -0.51 -0.11 -13.56
CA VAL A 181 -0.21 1.32 -13.55
C VAL A 181 -1.23 1.99 -12.64
N GLY A 182 -0.80 2.99 -11.89
CA GLY A 182 -1.66 3.55 -10.86
C GLY A 182 -1.20 4.88 -10.29
N ILE A 183 -1.88 5.26 -9.21
CA ILE A 183 -1.67 6.51 -8.51
C ILE A 183 -1.52 6.19 -7.02
N LEU A 184 -0.44 6.68 -6.43
CA LEU A 184 -0.19 6.66 -5.00
C LEU A 184 -0.34 8.07 -4.45
N GLY A 185 -1.33 8.27 -3.59
CA GLY A 185 -1.48 9.45 -2.75
C GLY A 185 -0.82 9.21 -1.40
N LEU A 186 0.06 10.12 -1.02
CA LEU A 186 0.76 10.13 0.25
C LEU A 186 0.36 11.40 0.99
N GLU A 187 -0.25 11.26 2.16
CA GLU A 187 -0.31 12.32 3.15
C GLU A 187 0.88 12.12 4.09
N ASP A 188 1.77 13.10 4.20
CA ASP A 188 3.05 12.98 4.91
C ASP A 188 3.35 14.23 5.75
N SER A 189 3.81 14.03 6.99
CA SER A 189 4.42 15.09 7.80
C SER A 189 5.84 15.45 7.39
N GLY A 190 6.50 14.60 6.58
CA GLY A 190 7.93 14.66 6.29
C GLY A 190 8.35 15.00 4.86
N ALA A 191 7.40 15.11 3.92
CA ALA A 191 7.72 15.20 2.49
C ALA A 191 8.67 16.39 2.19
N PRO A 192 9.86 16.13 1.59
CA PRO A 192 10.85 17.17 1.32
C PRO A 192 10.20 18.25 0.46
N SER A 193 10.15 19.49 0.98
CA SER A 193 9.99 20.64 0.09
C SER A 193 11.16 20.64 -0.85
N ASP A 194 10.96 21.06 -2.10
CA ASP A 194 12.07 21.50 -2.96
C ASP A 194 12.76 22.69 -2.26
N ARG A 195 13.65 22.39 -1.31
CA ARG A 195 14.29 23.38 -0.43
C ARG A 195 15.48 23.96 -1.17
N LYS A 196 15.17 24.64 -2.28
CA LYS A 196 15.96 25.76 -2.82
C LYS A 196 15.26 27.09 -2.57
N ASN A 197 14.40 27.19 -1.55
CA ASN A 197 13.86 28.46 -1.11
C ASN A 197 14.43 28.82 0.27
N PRO A 198 15.49 29.65 0.34
CA PRO A 198 16.08 30.10 1.60
C PRO A 198 15.18 31.09 2.37
N ASP A 199 14.06 31.56 1.80
CA ASP A 199 13.23 32.62 2.38
C ASP A 199 11.92 32.15 3.02
N VAL A 200 11.68 30.84 3.13
CA VAL A 200 10.50 30.32 3.84
C VAL A 200 10.92 29.79 5.20
N ASP A 201 11.02 30.72 6.16
CA ASP A 201 10.93 30.39 7.58
C ASP A 201 9.60 29.67 7.79
N CYS A 202 9.66 28.39 8.20
CA CYS A 202 8.48 27.74 8.75
C CYS A 202 8.06 28.55 9.98
N PRO A 203 6.82 29.07 10.05
CA PRO A 203 6.36 29.74 11.26
C PRO A 203 6.47 28.80 12.46
N ARG A 204 7.06 29.32 13.53
CA ARG A 204 7.33 28.63 14.80
C ARG A 204 6.06 28.19 15.51
#